data_AF-A0ABD2KNZ9-F1
#
_entry.id   AF-A0ABD2KNZ9-F1
#
_cell.length_a   1.000
_cell.length_b   1.000
_cell.length_c   1.000
_cell.angle_alpha   90.00
_cell.angle_beta   90.00
_cell.angle_gamma   90.00
#
_symmetry.space_group_name_H-M   'P 1'
#
loop_
_entity.id
_entity.type
_entity.pdbx_description
1 polymer ?
#
loop_
_entity_poly.entity_id
_entity_poly.type
_entity_poly.pdbx_seq_one_letter_code
_entity_poly.pdbx_strand_id
1 'polypeptide(L)'
;MKFAYLLLICSHLLIFHHFLGSLNFALGFARHPGDWQQTGHFPRVTVCDFSVFKYAQSVNFTIECVLPLNMFNEKIFVFFFFWLCFLLALTVFSILIWLDRVGNRRDYFRKLLQIYNNCHQTAENKGTDESLLIIERKSEKSALNLCSFGPDLRIVFGLLHDKIGLIFCAKIFRRMCEIKSEEEKGKEEKEKSEKGKRETEEKEKEEEKE
;
A
#
# COMPACT_ATOMS: atom_id res chain seq x y z
N MET A 1 -2.66 -2.34 -7.38
CA MET A 1 -3.89 -2.99 -6.84
C MET A 1 -4.58 -2.16 -5.77
N LYS A 2 -3.97 -1.92 -4.59
CA LYS A 2 -4.61 -1.13 -3.50
C LYS A 2 -5.09 0.26 -3.94
N PHE A 3 -4.27 0.98 -4.70
CA PHE A 3 -4.64 2.28 -5.27
C PHE A 3 -5.80 2.20 -6.27
N ALA A 4 -5.93 1.10 -7.02
CA ALA A 4 -7.05 0.93 -7.94
C ALA A 4 -8.38 0.77 -7.18
N TYR A 5 -8.38 0.03 -6.07
CA TYR A 5 -9.55 -0.05 -5.19
C TYR A 5 -9.90 1.31 -4.58
N LEU A 6 -8.91 2.09 -4.18
CA LEU A 6 -9.15 3.46 -3.70
C LEU A 6 -9.77 4.33 -4.80
N LEU A 7 -9.23 4.30 -6.02
CA LEU A 7 -9.79 5.03 -7.15
C LEU A 7 -11.21 4.60 -7.49
N LEU A 8 -11.52 3.30 -7.41
CA LEU A 8 -12.88 2.79 -7.57
C LEU A 8 -13.82 3.34 -6.50
N ILE A 9 -13.40 3.39 -5.24
CA ILE A 9 -14.24 3.95 -4.16
C ILE A 9 -14.42 5.46 -4.35
N CYS A 10 -13.36 6.18 -4.73
CA CYS A 10 -13.44 7.62 -5.04
C CYS A 10 -14.36 7.91 -6.22
N SER A 11 -14.32 7.10 -7.29
CA SER A 11 -15.24 7.29 -8.42
C SER A 11 -16.69 7.06 -8.02
N HIS A 12 -16.97 6.05 -7.19
CA HIS A 12 -18.32 5.82 -6.65
C HIS A 12 -18.79 6.98 -5.76
N LEU A 13 -17.90 7.57 -4.95
CA LEU A 13 -18.22 8.76 -4.16
C LEU A 13 -18.49 10.01 -5.03
N LEU A 14 -17.78 10.16 -6.15
CA LEU A 14 -18.04 11.23 -7.11
C LEU A 14 -19.39 11.06 -7.82
N ILE A 15 -19.71 9.84 -8.24
CA ILE A 15 -21.02 9.52 -8.83
C ILE A 15 -22.13 9.82 -7.81
N PHE A 16 -21.94 9.41 -6.56
CA PHE A 16 -22.85 9.70 -5.46
C PHE A 16 -23.03 11.21 -5.25
N HIS A 17 -21.94 11.97 -5.23
CA HIS A 17 -21.98 13.43 -5.11
C HIS A 17 -22.70 14.09 -6.29
N HIS A 18 -22.44 13.64 -7.51
CA HIS A 18 -23.09 14.17 -8.71
C HIS A 18 -24.60 13.86 -8.72
N PHE A 19 -25.01 12.67 -8.30
CA PHE A 19 -26.43 12.27 -8.30
C PHE A 19 -27.25 13.01 -7.22
N LEU A 20 -26.69 13.20 -6.03
CA LEU A 20 -27.38 13.82 -4.89
C LEU A 20 -27.12 15.34 -4.78
N GLY A 21 -26.14 15.86 -5.51
CA GLY A 21 -25.68 17.25 -5.45
C GLY A 21 -24.91 17.62 -4.18
N SER A 22 -24.86 16.74 -3.16
CA SER A 22 -24.23 17.03 -1.87
C SER A 22 -23.77 15.76 -1.14
N LEU A 23 -22.55 15.78 -0.62
CA LEU A 23 -22.04 14.73 0.29
C LEU A 23 -22.61 14.86 1.71
N ASN A 24 -23.17 16.02 2.05
CA ASN A 24 -23.75 16.27 3.37
C ASN A 24 -25.13 15.62 3.56
N PHE A 25 -25.72 15.03 2.51
CA PHE A 25 -27.02 14.39 2.56
C PHE A 25 -27.14 13.37 3.70
N ALA A 26 -26.18 12.44 3.80
CA ALA A 26 -26.19 11.41 4.83
C ALA A 26 -25.91 11.96 6.24
N LEU A 27 -25.11 13.02 6.35
CA LEU A 27 -24.87 13.70 7.61
C LEU A 27 -26.11 14.47 8.09
N GLY A 28 -26.88 15.04 7.16
CA GLY A 28 -28.19 15.64 7.43
C GLY A 28 -29.19 14.61 7.94
N PHE A 29 -29.23 13.42 7.32
CA PHE A 29 -30.06 12.31 7.79
C PHE A 29 -29.65 11.82 9.19
N ALA A 30 -28.34 11.76 9.48
CA ALA A 30 -27.85 11.38 10.80
C ALA A 30 -28.23 12.38 11.91
N ARG A 31 -28.39 13.67 11.57
CA ARG A 31 -28.82 14.72 12.51
C ARG A 31 -30.34 14.80 12.66
N HIS A 32 -31.08 14.60 11.57
CA HIS A 32 -32.54 14.70 11.54
C HIS A 32 -33.15 13.48 10.83
N PRO A 33 -33.30 12.36 11.55
CA PRO A 33 -33.86 11.15 10.96
C PRO A 33 -35.37 11.32 10.72
N GLY A 34 -35.79 11.29 9.44
CA GLY A 34 -37.21 11.20 9.07
C GLY A 34 -37.84 12.46 8.46
N ASP A 35 -37.22 13.62 8.62
CA ASP A 35 -37.77 14.91 8.17
C ASP A 35 -37.25 15.34 6.79
N TRP A 36 -37.93 14.88 5.74
CA TRP A 36 -37.64 15.26 4.35
C TRP A 36 -37.87 16.77 4.09
N GLN A 37 -38.81 17.39 4.82
CA GLN A 37 -39.13 18.82 4.67
C GLN A 37 -37.99 19.74 5.13
N GLN A 38 -37.19 19.30 6.11
CA GLN A 38 -36.04 20.07 6.59
C GLN A 38 -34.77 19.80 5.79
N THR A 39 -34.60 18.57 5.28
CA THR A 39 -33.42 18.22 4.47
C THR A 39 -33.55 18.70 3.02
N GLY A 40 -34.76 18.97 2.53
CA GLY A 40 -35.02 19.46 1.16
C GLY A 40 -34.68 18.45 0.07
N HIS A 41 -34.30 17.22 0.44
CA HIS A 41 -33.96 16.13 -0.46
C HIS A 41 -35.11 15.13 -0.54
N PHE A 42 -35.45 14.72 -1.75
CA PHE A 42 -36.44 13.68 -2.07
C PHE A 42 -37.86 13.91 -1.47
N PRO A 43 -38.72 14.72 -2.12
CA PRO A 43 -40.08 14.96 -1.65
C PRO A 43 -40.94 13.69 -1.64
N ARG A 44 -41.70 13.48 -0.56
CA ARG A 44 -42.62 12.32 -0.43
C ARG A 44 -43.99 12.60 -1.03
N VAL A 45 -44.34 13.87 -1.17
CA VAL A 45 -45.58 14.36 -1.77
C VAL A 45 -45.21 15.40 -2.82
N THR A 46 -45.81 15.29 -4.01
CA THR A 46 -45.61 16.24 -5.11
C THR A 46 -46.96 16.68 -5.64
N VAL A 47 -47.04 17.93 -6.09
CA VAL A 47 -48.23 18.47 -6.75
C VAL A 47 -48.09 18.23 -8.25
N CYS A 48 -49.11 17.59 -8.84
CA CYS A 48 -49.16 17.32 -10.28
C CYS A 48 -50.32 18.09 -10.91
N ASP A 49 -49.99 18.93 -11.89
CA ASP A 49 -50.96 19.66 -12.70
C ASP A 49 -51.21 18.92 -14.02
N PHE A 50 -52.47 18.68 -14.35
CA PHE A 50 -52.84 18.14 -15.65
C PHE A 50 -54.05 18.87 -16.23
N SER A 51 -53.99 19.15 -17.52
CA SER A 51 -55.05 19.80 -18.29
C SER A 51 -55.87 18.75 -19.02
N VAL A 52 -57.17 18.68 -18.76
CA VAL A 52 -58.10 17.84 -19.55
C VAL A 52 -58.99 18.72 -20.42
N PHE A 53 -59.23 18.26 -21.64
CA PHE A 53 -60.19 18.90 -22.55
C PHE A 53 -61.60 18.43 -22.22
N LYS A 54 -62.49 19.35 -21.79
CA LYS A 54 -63.92 19.09 -21.57
C LYS A 54 -64.74 20.19 -22.24
N TYR A 55 -65.78 19.81 -23.00
CA TYR A 55 -66.72 20.74 -23.63
C TYR A 55 -66.03 21.87 -24.44
N ALA A 56 -65.03 21.52 -25.26
CA ALA A 56 -64.23 22.46 -26.06
C ALA A 56 -63.44 23.52 -25.26
N GLN A 57 -63.32 23.36 -23.93
CA GLN A 57 -62.51 24.21 -23.06
C GLN A 57 -61.47 23.36 -22.30
N SER A 58 -60.26 23.87 -22.14
CA SER A 58 -59.22 23.25 -21.31
C SER A 58 -59.45 23.62 -19.84
N VAL A 59 -59.64 22.62 -18.98
CA VAL A 59 -59.77 22.78 -17.52
C VAL A 59 -58.56 22.15 -16.86
N ASN A 60 -57.90 22.91 -15.99
CA ASN A 60 -56.72 22.46 -15.25
C ASN A 60 -57.13 21.89 -13.90
N PHE A 61 -56.58 20.72 -13.56
CA PHE A 61 -56.73 20.10 -12.25
C PHE A 61 -55.38 19.92 -11.60
N THR A 62 -55.34 20.17 -10.29
CA THR A 62 -54.16 20.04 -9.44
C THR A 62 -54.45 18.95 -8.42
N ILE A 63 -53.61 17.91 -8.35
CA ILE A 63 -53.75 16.82 -7.39
C ILE A 63 -52.46 16.60 -6.62
N GLU A 64 -52.58 16.07 -5.41
CA GLU A 64 -51.44 15.63 -4.62
C GLU A 64 -51.12 14.17 -4.95
N CYS A 65 -49.88 13.92 -5.36
CA CYS A 65 -49.35 12.59 -5.62
C CYS A 65 -48.37 12.18 -4.53
N VAL A 66 -48.50 10.95 -4.04
CA VAL A 66 -47.50 10.34 -3.15
C VAL A 66 -46.46 9.61 -3.99
N LEU A 67 -45.17 9.77 -3.64
CA LEU A 67 -44.06 9.22 -4.40
C LEU A 67 -43.30 8.15 -3.59
N PRO A 68 -43.88 6.93 -3.44
CA PRO A 68 -43.28 5.87 -2.61
C PRO A 68 -41.92 5.41 -3.14
N LEU A 69 -41.70 5.50 -4.45
CA LEU A 69 -40.40 5.22 -5.09
C LEU A 69 -39.28 6.14 -4.58
N ASN A 70 -39.63 7.40 -4.29
CA ASN A 70 -38.67 8.37 -3.81
C ASN A 70 -38.25 8.11 -2.36
N MET A 71 -39.21 7.65 -1.54
CA MET A 71 -38.95 7.21 -0.17
C MET A 71 -38.06 5.97 -0.15
N PHE A 72 -38.22 5.05 -1.10
CA PHE A 72 -37.34 3.89 -1.24
C PHE A 72 -35.91 4.30 -1.61
N ASN A 73 -35.78 5.20 -2.59
CA ASN A 73 -34.50 5.77 -2.98
C ASN A 73 -33.80 6.48 -1.81
N GLU A 74 -34.53 7.24 -0.98
CA GLU A 74 -34.00 7.88 0.23
C GLU A 74 -33.27 6.85 1.12
N LYS A 75 -33.86 5.68 1.37
CA LYS A 75 -33.29 4.67 2.29
C LYS A 75 -32.11 3.92 1.68
N ILE A 76 -32.19 3.54 0.41
CA ILE A 76 -31.11 2.79 -0.24
C ILE A 76 -29.85 3.66 -0.41
N PHE A 77 -29.99 4.95 -0.70
CA PHE A 77 -28.85 5.87 -0.81
C PHE A 77 -28.16 6.09 0.53
N VAL A 78 -28.91 6.19 1.63
CA VAL A 78 -28.34 6.27 2.97
C VAL A 78 -27.56 5.00 3.31
N PHE A 79 -28.13 3.81 3.02
CA PHE A 79 -27.44 2.54 3.24
C PHE A 79 -26.12 2.44 2.45
N PHE A 80 -26.15 2.76 1.16
CA PHE A 80 -24.96 2.73 0.32
C PHE A 80 -23.90 3.75 0.74
N PHE A 81 -24.29 4.93 1.22
CA PHE A 81 -23.33 5.90 1.73
C PHE A 81 -22.53 5.36 2.91
N PHE A 82 -23.19 4.83 3.94
CA PHE A 82 -22.51 4.27 5.10
C PHE A 82 -21.67 3.05 4.72
N TRP A 83 -22.16 2.21 3.80
CA TRP A 83 -21.40 1.10 3.24
C TRP A 83 -20.12 1.55 2.54
N LEU A 84 -20.20 2.59 1.70
CA LEU A 84 -19.04 3.18 1.02
C LEU A 84 -18.05 3.79 2.01
N CYS A 85 -18.52 4.49 3.06
CA CYS A 85 -17.67 4.99 4.13
C CYS A 85 -16.94 3.85 4.86
N PHE A 86 -17.62 2.74 5.13
CA PHE A 86 -17.01 1.56 5.75
C PHE A 86 -15.93 0.94 4.85
N LEU A 87 -16.22 0.72 3.56
CA LEU A 87 -15.24 0.21 2.60
C LEU A 87 -14.04 1.16 2.43
N LEU A 88 -14.29 2.47 2.43
CA LEU A 88 -13.23 3.48 2.40
C LEU A 88 -12.33 3.35 3.63
N ALA A 89 -12.90 3.23 4.84
CA ALA A 89 -12.13 3.08 6.07
C ALA A 89 -11.25 1.82 6.06
N LEU A 90 -11.79 0.68 5.62
CA LEU A 90 -11.02 -0.57 5.48
C LEU A 90 -9.87 -0.42 4.48
N THR A 91 -10.12 0.25 3.36
CA THR A 91 -9.12 0.47 2.31
C THR A 91 -8.02 1.41 2.80
N VAL A 92 -8.38 2.50 3.48
CA VAL A 92 -7.42 3.44 4.09
C VAL A 92 -6.57 2.70 5.13
N PHE A 93 -7.17 1.92 6.02
CA PHE A 93 -6.43 1.13 7.01
C PHE A 93 -5.44 0.15 6.34
N SER A 94 -5.87 -0.51 5.27
CA SER A 94 -5.01 -1.40 4.48
C SER A 94 -3.83 -0.67 3.83
N ILE A 95 -4.05 0.58 3.37
CA ILE A 95 -3.01 1.43 2.79
C ILE A 95 -2.06 1.94 3.88
N LEU A 96 -2.55 2.33 5.06
CA LEU A 96 -1.72 2.75 6.18
C LEU A 96 -0.77 1.65 6.63
N ILE A 97 -1.27 0.42 6.80
CA ILE A 97 -0.43 -0.75 7.10
C ILE A 97 0.61 -0.98 6.01
N TRP A 98 0.23 -0.81 4.74
CA TRP A 98 1.18 -0.97 3.64
C TRP A 98 2.23 0.15 3.62
N LEU A 99 1.85 1.40 3.89
CA LEU A 99 2.75 2.54 3.97
C LEU A 99 3.75 2.39 5.12
N ASP A 100 3.31 1.98 6.30
CA ASP A 100 4.20 1.66 7.44
C ASP A 100 5.17 0.54 7.06
N ARG A 101 4.66 -0.52 6.41
CA ARG A 101 5.48 -1.60 5.84
C ARG A 101 6.43 -1.16 4.74
N VAL A 102 6.24 -0.04 4.06
CA VAL A 102 7.19 0.47 3.05
C VAL A 102 8.18 1.45 3.67
N GLY A 103 7.72 2.33 4.57
CA GLY A 103 8.52 3.35 5.25
C GLY A 103 9.60 2.77 6.17
N ASN A 104 9.26 1.77 6.99
CA ASN A 104 10.18 1.21 8.00
C ASN A 104 11.19 0.19 7.45
N ARG A 105 11.85 0.50 6.32
CA ARG A 105 12.78 -0.44 5.64
C ARG A 105 13.92 -0.87 6.52
N ARG A 106 14.51 0.09 7.21
CA ARG A 106 15.68 -0.13 8.05
C ARG A 106 15.32 -1.03 9.23
N ASP A 107 14.19 -0.77 9.88
CA ASP A 107 13.76 -1.53 11.06
C ASP A 107 13.34 -2.96 10.71
N TYR A 108 12.72 -3.17 9.54
CA TYR A 108 12.42 -4.51 9.06
C TYR A 108 13.69 -5.34 8.82
N PHE A 109 14.67 -4.78 8.10
CA PHE A 109 15.93 -5.50 7.85
C PHE A 109 16.75 -5.70 9.13
N ARG A 110 16.74 -4.74 10.06
CA ARG A 110 17.35 -4.91 11.40
C ARG A 110 16.71 -6.05 12.18
N LYS A 111 15.38 -6.11 12.25
CA LYS A 111 14.67 -7.22 12.92
C LYS A 111 14.96 -8.56 12.25
N LEU A 112 15.03 -8.59 10.92
CA LEU A 112 15.38 -9.79 10.17
C LEU A 112 16.80 -10.28 10.49
N LEU A 113 17.76 -9.35 10.60
CA LEU A 113 19.14 -9.64 10.97
C LEU A 113 19.27 -10.17 12.40
N GLN A 114 18.53 -9.58 13.35
CA GLN A 114 18.50 -10.04 14.74
C GLN A 114 17.99 -11.48 14.83
N ILE A 115 16.91 -11.81 14.12
CA ILE A 115 16.37 -13.17 14.08
C ILE A 115 17.36 -14.14 13.44
N TYR A 116 18.07 -13.71 12.39
CA TYR A 116 19.13 -14.48 11.78
C TYR A 116 20.26 -14.78 12.78
N ASN A 117 20.80 -13.78 13.47
CA ASN A 117 21.87 -13.94 14.46
C ASN A 117 21.46 -14.89 15.59
N ASN A 118 20.23 -14.74 16.11
CA ASN A 118 19.71 -15.59 17.17
C ASN A 118 19.55 -17.06 16.71
N CYS A 119 19.07 -17.28 15.48
CA CYS A 119 18.93 -18.63 14.92
C CYS A 119 20.29 -19.28 14.60
N HIS A 120 21.32 -18.48 14.32
CA HIS A 120 22.69 -18.95 14.15
C HIS A 120 23.32 -19.39 15.47
N GLN A 121 23.15 -18.60 16.54
CA GLN A 121 23.69 -18.93 17.86
C GLN A 121 23.12 -20.24 18.44
N THR A 122 21.85 -20.57 18.16
CA THR A 122 21.29 -21.85 18.60
C THR A 122 21.93 -23.05 17.90
N ALA A 123 22.45 -22.88 16.68
CA ALA A 123 23.14 -23.94 15.93
C ALA A 123 24.65 -24.02 16.26
N GLU A 124 25.27 -22.92 16.68
CA GLU A 124 26.71 -22.80 16.99
C GLU A 124 27.03 -22.65 18.49
N ASN A 125 26.23 -23.23 19.40
CA ASN A 125 26.62 -23.34 20.81
C ASN A 125 27.74 -24.39 21.05
N LYS A 126 28.70 -24.45 20.14
CA LYS A 126 29.98 -25.18 20.18
C LYS A 126 31.07 -24.28 19.56
N GLY A 127 31.54 -23.29 20.31
CA GLY A 127 32.88 -22.73 20.12
C GLY A 127 33.01 -21.25 19.74
N THR A 128 33.71 -20.52 20.61
CA THR A 128 34.64 -19.41 20.31
C THR A 128 34.07 -17.99 20.23
N ASP A 129 34.22 -17.25 21.34
CA ASP A 129 33.81 -15.84 21.58
C ASP A 129 34.47 -14.79 20.65
N GLU A 130 35.59 -15.08 19.98
CA GLU A 130 36.30 -14.11 19.13
C GLU A 130 35.75 -14.04 17.69
N SER A 131 35.28 -15.17 17.16
CA SER A 131 34.65 -15.27 15.82
C SER A 131 33.33 -14.51 15.77
N LEU A 132 32.61 -14.47 16.90
CA LEU A 132 31.28 -13.89 17.02
C LEU A 132 31.30 -12.38 16.76
N LEU A 133 32.29 -11.67 17.32
CA LEU A 133 32.46 -10.22 17.13
C LEU A 133 32.83 -9.84 15.69
N ILE A 134 33.59 -10.68 14.99
CA ILE A 134 33.93 -10.48 13.57
C ILE A 134 32.69 -10.75 12.69
N ILE A 135 31.91 -11.78 13.01
CA ILE A 135 30.64 -12.09 12.34
C ILE A 135 29.65 -10.94 12.54
N GLU A 136 29.53 -10.38 13.74
CA GLU A 136 28.61 -9.28 14.06
C GLU A 136 28.99 -8.00 13.30
N ARG A 137 30.30 -7.66 13.27
CA ARG A 137 30.82 -6.51 12.51
C ARG A 137 30.69 -6.69 10.98
N LYS A 138 30.79 -7.94 10.48
CA LYS A 138 30.60 -8.28 9.06
C LYS A 138 29.13 -8.35 8.67
N SER A 139 28.26 -8.80 9.58
CA SER A 139 26.80 -8.84 9.45
C SER A 139 26.22 -7.42 9.38
N GLU A 140 26.74 -6.48 10.20
CA GLU A 140 26.32 -5.08 10.19
C GLU A 140 26.77 -4.33 8.91
N LYS A 141 28.01 -4.55 8.44
CA LYS A 141 28.48 -4.02 7.14
C LYS A 141 27.71 -4.61 5.96
N SER A 142 27.40 -5.90 5.98
CA SER A 142 26.56 -6.55 4.96
C SER A 142 25.14 -6.02 4.96
N ALA A 143 24.54 -5.73 6.11
CA ALA A 143 23.23 -5.10 6.23
C ALA A 143 23.23 -3.66 5.68
N LEU A 144 24.34 -2.93 5.84
CA LEU A 144 24.54 -1.60 5.30
C LEU A 144 24.73 -1.62 3.76
N ASN A 145 25.50 -2.58 3.24
CA ASN A 145 25.62 -2.88 1.80
C ASN A 145 24.34 -3.48 1.20
N LEU A 146 23.43 -3.99 2.04
CA LEU A 146 22.13 -4.48 1.62
C LEU A 146 21.07 -3.37 1.59
N CYS A 147 21.26 -2.24 2.27
CA CYS A 147 20.51 -1.02 1.96
C CYS A 147 20.76 -0.51 0.52
N SER A 148 21.83 -1.00 -0.13
CA SER A 148 22.10 -0.79 -1.57
C SER A 148 21.24 -1.68 -2.48
N PHE A 149 20.73 -2.82 -2.01
CA PHE A 149 19.66 -3.51 -2.74
C PHE A 149 18.45 -2.57 -2.72
N GLY A 150 17.98 -2.22 -3.92
CA GLY A 150 17.00 -1.17 -4.14
C GLY A 150 15.67 -1.37 -3.40
N PRO A 151 14.74 -0.41 -3.56
CA PRO A 151 13.41 -0.48 -2.93
C PRO A 151 12.65 -1.77 -3.26
N ASP A 152 12.94 -2.39 -4.41
CA ASP A 152 12.31 -3.62 -4.88
C ASP A 152 12.52 -4.80 -3.93
N LEU A 153 13.70 -4.93 -3.30
CA LEU A 153 13.99 -6.04 -2.39
C LEU A 153 13.06 -6.00 -1.18
N ARG A 154 12.72 -4.80 -0.67
CA ARG A 154 11.78 -4.65 0.43
C ARG A 154 10.38 -5.14 0.04
N ILE A 155 9.95 -4.85 -1.19
CA ILE A 155 8.63 -5.25 -1.69
C ILE A 155 8.57 -6.78 -1.80
N VAL A 156 9.60 -7.40 -2.39
CA VAL A 156 9.70 -8.86 -2.54
C VAL A 156 9.66 -9.55 -1.18
N PHE A 157 10.49 -9.11 -0.23
CA PHE A 157 10.49 -9.66 1.13
C PHE A 157 9.17 -9.43 1.87
N GLY A 158 8.50 -8.29 1.64
CA GLY A 158 7.17 -8.04 2.19
C GLY A 158 6.12 -9.02 1.66
N LEU A 159 6.13 -9.31 0.36
CA LEU A 159 5.23 -10.31 -0.24
C LEU A 159 5.54 -11.73 0.26
N LEU A 160 6.83 -12.04 0.41
CA LEU A 160 7.29 -13.33 0.88
C LEU A 160 6.90 -13.56 2.35
N HIS A 161 7.05 -12.53 3.17
CA HIS A 161 6.68 -12.55 4.57
C HIS A 161 5.17 -12.80 4.76
N ASP A 162 4.32 -12.16 3.96
CA ASP A 162 2.86 -12.33 4.03
C ASP A 162 2.39 -13.76 3.70
N LYS A 163 3.22 -14.58 3.04
CA LYS A 163 2.86 -15.95 2.62
C LYS A 163 3.62 -17.06 3.35
N ILE A 164 4.90 -16.87 3.64
CA ILE A 164 5.80 -17.94 4.12
C ILE A 164 6.29 -17.66 5.56
N GLY A 165 6.14 -16.42 6.03
CA GLY A 165 6.55 -16.01 7.37
C GLY A 165 8.01 -15.57 7.48
N LEU A 166 8.34 -15.05 8.67
CA LEU A 166 9.58 -14.31 8.92
C LEU A 166 10.84 -15.19 8.98
N ILE A 167 10.70 -16.43 9.45
CA ILE A 167 11.82 -17.39 9.59
C ILE A 167 12.36 -17.79 8.21
N PHE A 168 11.48 -18.05 7.26
CA PHE A 168 11.89 -18.39 5.89
C PHE A 168 12.55 -17.21 5.19
N CYS A 169 12.01 -16.00 5.40
CA CYS A 169 12.64 -14.77 4.95
C CYS A 169 14.08 -14.65 5.51
N ALA A 170 14.30 -14.92 6.81
CA ALA A 170 15.63 -14.87 7.40
C ALA A 170 16.60 -15.88 6.77
N LYS A 171 16.13 -17.08 6.41
CA LYS A 171 16.95 -18.09 5.71
C LYS A 171 17.34 -17.65 4.29
N ILE A 172 16.39 -17.12 3.51
CA ILE A 172 16.70 -16.60 2.17
C ILE A 172 17.65 -15.41 2.26
N PHE A 173 17.42 -14.55 3.25
CA PHE A 173 18.27 -13.40 3.51
C PHE A 173 19.73 -13.79 3.76
N ARG A 174 19.96 -14.83 4.56
CA ARG A 174 21.30 -15.42 4.76
C ARG A 174 21.96 -15.79 3.44
N ARG A 175 21.25 -16.57 2.59
CA ARG A 175 21.79 -17.05 1.32
C ARG A 175 22.12 -15.91 0.36
N MET A 176 21.29 -14.88 0.29
CA MET A 176 21.61 -13.70 -0.53
C MET A 176 22.86 -12.96 -0.04
N CYS A 177 23.06 -12.86 1.28
CA CYS A 177 24.26 -12.23 1.83
C CYS A 177 25.53 -13.04 1.56
N GLU A 178 25.45 -14.38 1.61
CA GLU A 178 26.56 -15.28 1.24
C GLU A 178 26.97 -15.06 -0.21
N ILE A 179 26.03 -15.10 -1.16
CA ILE A 179 26.29 -14.92 -2.59
C ILE A 179 26.90 -13.54 -2.89
N LYS A 180 26.36 -12.47 -2.31
CA LYS A 180 26.90 -11.12 -2.53
C LYS A 180 28.32 -10.97 -1.96
N SER A 181 28.61 -11.62 -0.82
CA SER A 181 29.98 -11.64 -0.28
C SER A 181 30.96 -12.37 -1.21
N GLU A 182 30.51 -13.35 -1.99
CA GLU A 182 31.35 -14.03 -2.99
C GLU A 182 31.56 -13.16 -4.23
N GLU A 183 30.52 -12.47 -4.70
CA GLU A 183 30.62 -11.52 -5.81
C GLU A 183 31.57 -10.35 -5.52
N GLU A 184 31.52 -9.79 -4.30
CA GLU A 184 32.43 -8.70 -3.91
C GLU A 184 33.89 -9.17 -3.85
N LYS A 185 34.16 -10.38 -3.33
CA LYS A 185 35.50 -10.97 -3.35
C LYS A 185 36.02 -11.19 -4.78
N GLY A 186 35.16 -11.70 -5.67
CA GLY A 186 35.52 -11.90 -7.08
C GLY A 186 35.79 -10.59 -7.84
N LYS A 187 35.14 -9.49 -7.45
CA LYS A 187 35.44 -8.15 -7.99
C LYS A 187 36.77 -7.61 -7.47
N GLU A 188 37.04 -7.74 -6.16
CA GLU A 188 38.33 -7.34 -5.57
C GLU A 188 39.50 -8.13 -6.16
N GLU A 189 39.33 -9.43 -6.43
CA GLU A 189 40.34 -10.26 -7.08
C GLU A 189 40.58 -9.86 -8.55
N LYS A 190 39.53 -9.50 -9.29
CA LYS A 190 39.65 -8.98 -10.65
C LYS A 190 40.32 -7.60 -10.69
N GLU A 191 40.00 -6.71 -9.75
CA GLU A 191 40.65 -5.40 -9.63
C GLU A 191 42.13 -5.51 -9.28
N LYS A 192 42.50 -6.46 -8.40
CA LYS A 192 43.91 -6.76 -8.08
C LYS A 192 44.66 -7.35 -9.27
N SER A 193 44.01 -8.22 -10.06
CA SER A 193 44.58 -8.79 -11.28
C SER A 193 44.80 -7.74 -12.39
N GLU A 194 43.86 -6.79 -12.56
CA GLU A 194 44.03 -5.68 -13.50
C GLU A 194 45.05 -4.63 -13.05
N LYS A 195 45.19 -4.38 -11.74
CA LYS A 195 46.26 -3.53 -11.19
C LYS A 195 47.63 -4.16 -11.37
N GLY A 196 47.76 -5.46 -11.08
CA GLY A 196 49.00 -6.20 -11.30
C GLY A 196 49.45 -6.20 -12.77
N LYS A 197 48.51 -6.29 -13.73
CA LYS A 197 48.84 -6.16 -15.16
C LYS A 197 49.32 -4.75 -15.55
N ARG A 198 48.73 -3.70 -15.00
CA ARG A 198 49.16 -2.31 -15.26
C ARG A 198 50.54 -2.00 -14.70
N GLU A 199 50.87 -2.54 -13.52
CA GLU A 199 52.18 -2.37 -12.89
C GLU A 199 53.30 -3.14 -13.62
N THR A 200 52.99 -4.28 -14.24
CA THR A 200 53.95 -5.02 -15.08
C THR A 200 54.17 -4.35 -16.44
N GLU A 201 53.11 -3.83 -17.07
CA GLU A 201 53.21 -3.06 -18.33
C GLU A 201 53.92 -1.69 -18.15
N GLU A 202 53.88 -1.09 -16.96
CA GLU A 202 54.68 0.12 -16.66
C GLU A 202 56.16 -0.20 -16.45
N LYS A 203 56.49 -1.34 -15.83
CA LYS A 203 57.89 -1.77 -15.62
C LYS A 203 58.60 -2.19 -16.91
N GLU A 204 57.91 -2.91 -17.80
CA GLU A 204 58.47 -3.27 -19.12
C GLU A 204 58.74 -2.03 -20.00
N LYS A 205 57.97 -0.94 -19.84
CA LYS A 205 58.20 0.33 -20.55
C LYS A 205 59.31 1.19 -19.96
N GLU A 206 59.68 0.98 -18.71
CA GLU A 206 60.84 1.63 -18.08
C GLU A 206 62.14 0.89 -18.44
N GLU A 207 62.13 -0.44 -18.56
CA GLU A 207 63.30 -1.23 -18.99
C GLU A 207 63.64 -1.08 -20.49
N GLU A 208 62.69 -0.73 -21.36
CA GLU A 208 62.96 -0.46 -22.80
C GLU A 208 63.55 0.94 -23.07
N LYS A 209 63.70 1.80 -22.04
CA LYS A 209 64.19 3.18 -22.17
C LYS A 209 65.61 3.42 -21.61
N GLU A 210 66.22 2.42 -20.95
CA GLU A 210 67.66 2.40 -20.60
C GLU A 210 68.49 1.68 -21.67
#